data_AF-A0ABD0MP05-F1
#
_entry.id   AF-A0ABD0MP05-F1
#
_cell.length_a   1.000
_cell.length_b   1.000
_cell.length_c   1.000
_cell.angle_alpha   90.00
_cell.angle_beta   90.00
_cell.angle_gamma   90.00
#
_symmetry.space_group_name_H-M   'P 1'
#
loop_
_entity.id
_entity.type
_entity.pdbx_description
1 polymer ?
#
loop_
_entity_poly.entity_id
_entity_poly.type
_entity_poly.pdbx_seq_one_letter_code
_entity_poly.pdbx_strand_id
1 'polypeptide(L)'
;HDTTVVALQEALNVSNGLQPPYASCHLIELYQEENGAFSVEMFYRNGTDVSELHPVSLPGCSQSCPLQDFVNLTREVIPQDRKKECQLKKETTHT
;
A
#
# COMPACT_ATOMS: atom_id res chain seq x y z
N HIS A 1 -0.55 2.22 -14.46
CA HIS A 1 -0.08 1.02 -15.19
C HIS A 1 -0.15 -0.19 -14.27
N ASP A 2 -0.08 -1.41 -14.80
CA ASP A 2 0.01 -2.63 -14.00
C ASP A 2 1.18 -2.57 -13.00
N THR A 3 2.35 -2.11 -13.45
CA THR A 3 3.54 -1.89 -12.60
C THR A 3 3.30 -0.90 -11.46
N THR A 4 2.38 0.06 -11.62
CA THR A 4 1.99 0.98 -10.54
C THR A 4 1.21 0.25 -9.46
N VAL A 5 0.27 -0.61 -9.86
CA VAL A 5 -0.55 -1.40 -8.93
C VAL A 5 0.32 -2.40 -8.18
N VAL A 6 1.21 -3.12 -8.89
CA VAL A 6 2.17 -4.05 -8.26
C VAL A 6 3.06 -3.30 -7.27
N ALA A 7 3.72 -2.21 -7.69
CA ALA A 7 4.65 -1.50 -6.81
C ALA A 7 3.96 -0.95 -5.54
N LEU A 8 2.72 -0.49 -5.65
CA LEU A 8 1.92 -0.08 -4.50
C LEU A 8 1.61 -1.26 -3.57
N GLN A 9 1.10 -2.38 -4.11
CA GLN A 9 0.77 -3.56 -3.32
C GLN A 9 1.99 -4.22 -2.68
N GLU A 10 3.14 -4.21 -3.35
CA GLU A 10 4.42 -4.66 -2.79
C GLU A 10 4.89 -3.75 -1.64
N ALA A 11 4.81 -2.43 -1.82
CA ALA A 11 5.17 -1.49 -0.74
C ALA A 11 4.27 -1.66 0.49
N LEU A 12 2.98 -1.94 0.29
CA LEU A 12 2.02 -2.24 1.37
C LEU A 12 2.14 -3.68 1.90
N ASN A 13 2.98 -4.53 1.29
CA ASN A 13 3.15 -5.95 1.60
C ASN A 13 1.84 -6.77 1.53
N VAL A 14 1.04 -6.53 0.49
CA VAL A 14 -0.27 -7.18 0.24
C VAL A 14 -0.40 -7.73 -1.19
N SER A 15 0.68 -7.75 -1.95
CA SER A 15 0.72 -8.32 -3.29
C SER A 15 0.46 -9.82 -3.28
N ASN A 16 -0.31 -10.31 -4.26
CA ASN A 16 -0.54 -11.73 -4.46
C ASN A 16 0.46 -12.37 -5.45
N GLY A 17 1.44 -11.61 -5.93
CA GLY A 17 2.47 -12.06 -6.88
C GLY A 17 1.98 -12.29 -8.32
N LEU A 18 0.73 -11.96 -8.63
CA LEU A 18 0.16 -12.07 -9.97
C LEU A 18 0.21 -10.73 -10.70
N GLN A 19 0.29 -10.77 -12.04
CA GLN A 19 0.19 -9.55 -12.84
C GLN A 19 -1.23 -8.95 -12.70
N PRO A 20 -1.36 -7.64 -12.39
CA PRO A 20 -2.66 -6.98 -12.34
C PRO A 20 -3.35 -7.06 -13.71
N PRO A 21 -4.57 -7.63 -13.77
CA PRO A 21 -5.31 -7.71 -15.02
C PRO A 21 -5.78 -6.32 -15.47
N TYR A 22 -6.21 -6.24 -16.73
CA TYR A 22 -6.75 -5.00 -17.29
C TYR A 22 -7.91 -4.45 -16.47
N ALA A 23 -7.91 -3.13 -16.30
CA ALA A 23 -8.90 -2.40 -15.50
C ALA A 23 -9.01 -2.87 -14.04
N SER A 24 -8.00 -3.58 -13.52
CA SER A 24 -7.90 -3.82 -12.09
C SER A 24 -7.71 -2.52 -11.32
N CYS A 25 -8.22 -2.48 -10.09
CA CYS A 25 -8.21 -1.31 -9.24
C CYS A 25 -7.89 -1.71 -7.81
N HIS A 26 -6.91 -1.03 -7.20
CA HIS A 26 -6.67 -1.10 -5.77
C HIS A 26 -7.34 0.12 -5.12
N LEU A 27 -8.37 -0.14 -4.33
CA LEU A 27 -9.14 0.90 -3.65
C LEU A 27 -8.55 1.13 -2.26
N ILE A 28 -8.46 2.40 -1.88
CA ILE A 28 -8.08 2.83 -0.53
C ILE A 28 -9.14 3.86 -0.13
N GLU A 29 -9.91 3.53 0.89
CA GLU A 29 -11.08 4.29 1.32
C GLU A 29 -10.84 4.75 2.76
N LEU A 30 -11.09 6.05 3.01
CA LEU A 30 -10.97 6.65 4.34
C LEU A 30 -12.38 6.86 4.89
N TYR A 31 -12.64 6.26 6.05
CA TYR A 31 -13.92 6.36 6.74
C TYR A 31 -13.78 7.22 7.99
N GLN A 32 -14.83 7.98 8.31
CA GLN A 32 -14.99 8.61 9.61
C GLN A 32 -15.98 7.78 10.43
N GLU A 33 -15.55 7.31 11.58
CA GLU A 33 -16.31 6.48 12.50
C GLU A 33 -17.28 7.31 13.35
N GLU A 34 -18.28 6.64 13.95
CA GLU A 34 -19.28 7.31 14.81
C GLU A 34 -18.66 8.07 16.00
N ASN A 35 -17.52 7.59 16.50
CA ASN A 35 -16.77 8.23 17.59
C ASN A 35 -15.87 9.39 17.11
N GLY A 36 -15.91 9.73 15.82
CA GLY A 36 -15.09 10.77 15.19
C GLY A 36 -13.66 10.35 14.83
N ALA A 37 -13.25 9.11 15.13
CA ALA A 37 -11.99 8.56 14.67
C ALA A 37 -12.04 8.25 13.15
N PHE A 38 -10.88 7.94 12.57
CA PHE A 38 -10.77 7.56 11.16
C PHE A 38 -10.22 6.16 11.02
N SER A 39 -10.73 5.42 10.04
CA SER A 39 -10.20 4.14 9.61
C SER A 39 -9.93 4.14 8.10
N VAL A 40 -9.06 3.25 7.67
CA VAL A 40 -8.74 2.99 6.27
C VAL A 40 -9.13 1.56 5.96
N GLU A 41 -9.91 1.38 4.90
CA GLU A 41 -10.17 0.08 4.31
C GLU A 41 -9.56 0.02 2.92
N MET A 42 -9.02 -1.14 2.55
CA MET A 42 -8.50 -1.37 1.21
C MET A 42 -9.17 -2.57 0.56
N PHE A 43 -9.31 -2.48 -0.75
CA PHE A 43 -9.87 -3.53 -1.57
C PHE A 43 -9.11 -3.70 -2.87
N TYR A 44 -9.21 -4.88 -3.47
CA TYR A 44 -8.69 -5.12 -4.81
C TYR A 44 -9.78 -5.69 -5.72
N ARG A 45 -10.06 -4.94 -6.79
CA ARG A 45 -10.90 -5.40 -7.90
C ARG A 45 -9.99 -5.89 -9.02
N ASN A 46 -9.99 -7.20 -9.28
CA ASN A 46 -9.15 -7.83 -10.29
C ASN A 46 -9.92 -8.30 -11.54
N GLY A 47 -11.15 -7.84 -11.74
CA GLY A 47 -11.94 -8.22 -12.90
C GLY A 47 -13.25 -7.46 -12.99
N THR A 48 -13.89 -7.52 -14.17
CA THR A 48 -15.21 -6.91 -14.41
C THR A 48 -16.35 -7.76 -13.91
N ASP A 49 -16.16 -9.08 -13.88
CA ASP A 49 -17.18 -10.07 -13.56
C ASP A 49 -17.20 -10.43 -12.07
N VAL A 50 -16.52 -9.62 -11.25
CA VAL A 50 -16.42 -9.81 -9.81
C VAL A 50 -17.54 -9.02 -9.15
N SER A 51 -18.48 -9.73 -8.53
CA SER A 51 -19.62 -9.14 -7.82
C SER A 51 -19.25 -8.53 -6.47
N GLU A 52 -18.16 -8.98 -5.86
CA GLU A 52 -17.69 -8.53 -4.54
C GLU A 52 -16.23 -8.08 -4.61
N LEU A 53 -15.91 -6.96 -3.97
CA LEU A 53 -14.54 -6.47 -3.88
C LEU A 53 -13.72 -7.37 -2.94
N HIS A 54 -12.50 -7.74 -3.33
CA HIS A 54 -11.64 -8.52 -2.45
C HIS A 54 -11.08 -7.63 -1.33
N PRO A 55 -11.37 -7.91 -0.05
CA PRO A 55 -10.81 -7.15 1.05
C PRO A 55 -9.29 -7.35 1.14
N VAL A 56 -8.57 -6.29 1.44
CA VAL A 56 -7.11 -6.28 1.60
C VAL A 56 -6.77 -5.55 2.91
N SER A 57 -6.08 -6.24 3.82
CA SER A 57 -5.64 -5.67 5.10
C SER A 57 -4.12 -5.61 5.15
N LEU A 58 -3.57 -4.54 5.75
CA LEU A 58 -2.14 -4.48 6.03
C LEU A 58 -1.73 -5.59 7.01
N PRO A 59 -0.55 -6.22 6.83
CA PRO A 59 0.01 -7.10 7.85
C PRO A 59 0.09 -6.39 9.21
N GLY A 60 -0.53 -6.98 10.23
CA GLY A 60 -0.59 -6.38 11.57
C GLY A 60 -1.73 -5.39 11.79
N CYS A 61 -2.66 -5.23 10.85
CA CYS A 61 -3.88 -4.44 11.02
C CYS A 61 -5.15 -5.23 10.69
N SER A 62 -6.31 -4.76 11.16
CA SER A 62 -7.63 -5.25 10.74
C SER A 62 -8.02 -4.70 9.35
N GLN A 63 -9.11 -5.22 8.77
CA GLN A 63 -9.66 -4.72 7.51
C GLN A 63 -10.06 -3.25 7.59
N SER A 64 -10.78 -2.86 8.66
CA SER A 64 -10.94 -1.48 9.08
C SER A 64 -9.74 -1.10 9.94
N CYS A 65 -8.69 -0.56 9.31
CA CYS A 65 -7.44 -0.25 9.97
C CYS A 65 -7.48 1.17 10.54
N PRO A 66 -7.32 1.39 11.86
CA PRO A 66 -7.28 2.73 12.41
C PRO A 66 -6.23 3.58 11.69
N LEU A 67 -6.58 4.82 11.31
CA LEU A 67 -5.72 5.67 10.47
C LEU A 67 -4.31 5.83 11.07
N GLN A 68 -4.21 5.97 12.40
CA GLN A 68 -2.93 6.11 13.08
C GLN A 68 -2.05 4.86 12.95
N ASP A 69 -2.65 3.68 13.01
CA ASP A 69 -1.95 2.41 12.84
C ASP A 69 -1.54 2.22 11.38
N PHE A 70 -2.42 2.56 10.43
CA PHE A 70 -2.10 2.55 9.00
C PHE A 70 -0.87 3.42 8.69
N VAL A 71 -0.84 4.65 9.20
CA VAL A 71 0.30 5.57 9.03
C VAL A 71 1.58 5.00 9.67
N ASN A 72 1.47 4.38 10.85
CA ASN A 72 2.62 3.82 11.54
C ASN A 72 3.18 2.59 10.81
N LEU A 73 2.32 1.67 10.37
CA LEU A 73 2.70 0.44 9.68
C LEU A 73 3.31 0.70 8.30
N THR A 74 2.85 1.75 7.60
CA THR A 74 3.39 2.12 6.28
C THR A 74 4.62 3.02 6.35
N ARG A 75 5.03 3.47 7.54
CA ARG A 75 6.10 4.46 7.70
C ARG A 75 7.46 4.01 7.15
N GLU A 76 7.81 2.74 7.33
CA GLU A 76 9.14 2.21 6.96
C GLU A 76 9.36 2.18 5.44
N VAL A 77 8.29 2.13 4.66
CA VAL A 77 8.35 2.08 3.19
C VAL A 77 8.18 3.44 2.53
N ILE A 78 8.02 4.51 3.31
CA ILE A 78 7.88 5.88 2.82
C ILE A 78 9.25 6.57 2.88
N PRO A 79 9.85 6.93 1.71
CA PRO A 79 11.13 7.63 1.68
C PRO A 79 11.00 9.02 2.31
N GLN A 80 11.98 9.43 3.10
CA GLN A 80 12.03 10.74 3.75
C GLN A 80 12.62 11.80 2.80
N ASP A 81 13.63 11.41 2.03
CA ASP A 81 14.19 12.21 0.94
C ASP A 81 14.58 11.28 -0.22
N ARG A 82 13.64 11.06 -1.13
CA ARG A 82 13.83 10.20 -2.30
C ARG A 82 15.07 10.58 -3.13
N LYS A 83 15.38 11.87 -3.28
CA LYS A 83 16.53 12.29 -4.11
C LYS A 83 17.85 11.92 -3.46
N LYS A 84 17.93 12.04 -2.13
CA LYS A 84 19.11 11.64 -1.36
C LYS A 84 19.24 10.12 -1.27
N GLU A 85 18.14 9.43 -1.01
CA GLU A 85 18.09 7.96 -0.86
C GLU A 85 18.41 7.22 -2.15
N CYS A 86 18.10 7.79 -3.32
CA CYS A 86 18.45 7.20 -4.61
C CYS A 86 19.93 7.41 -5.02
N GLN A 87 20.74 8.12 -4.24
CA GLN A 87 22.16 8.32 -4.58
C GLN A 87 22.95 7.05 -4.33
N LEU A 88 23.91 6.76 -5.21
CA LEU A 88 24.87 5.70 -4.97
C LEU A 88 25.71 6.05 -3.75
N LYS A 89 25.96 5.06 -2.89
CA LYS A 89 26.95 5.21 -1.82
C LYS A 89 28.30 5.49 -2.48
N LYS A 90 28.93 6.61 -2.14
CA LYS A 90 30.31 6.84 -2.56
C LYS A 90 31.18 5.79 -1.87
N GLU A 91 31.93 5.02 -2.65
CA GLU A 91 32.91 4.11 -2.06
C GLU A 91 33.90 4.93 -1.24
N THR A 92 34.08 4.54 0.01
CA THR A 92 35.08 5.15 0.88
C THR A 92 36.40 4.52 0.48
N THR A 93 37.17 5.19 -0.37
CA THR A 93 38.56 4.79 -0.65
C THR A 93 39.34 4.91 0.65
N HIS A 94 39.57 3.77 1.31
CA HIS A 94 40.56 3.67 2.38
C HIS A 94 41.94 3.83 1.74
N THR A 95 42.49 5.05 1.80
CA THR A 95 43.93 5.30 1.66
C THR A 95 44.64 4.99 2.96
#